data_AF-A0A5B2VK32-F1
#
_entry.id   AF-A0A5B2VK32-F1
#
_cell.length_a   1.000
_cell.length_b   1.000
_cell.length_c   1.000
_cell.angle_alpha   90.00
_cell.angle_beta   90.00
_cell.angle_gamma   90.00
#
_symmetry.space_group_name_H-M   'P 1'
#
loop_
_entity.id
_entity.type
_entity.pdbx_description
1 polymer ?
#
loop_
_entity_poly.entity_id
_entity_poly.type
_entity_poly.pdbx_seq_one_letter_code
_entity_poly.pdbx_strand_id
1 'polypeptide(L)'
;MDNRETIPTGGSFYPLVTELFQQRKKVAILYDDNGVTRANGLIEEIFDRDGKQWLRLDNQTEIRIDKLYAVNGTFSSDYSEC
;
A
#
# COMPACT_ATOMS: atom_id res chain seq x y z
N MET A 1 -0.27 4.75 24.35
CA MET A 1 0.07 5.74 23.31
C MET A 1 -0.24 5.07 21.99
N ASP A 2 -1.45 5.28 21.50
CA ASP A 2 -1.96 4.69 20.26
C ASP A 2 -1.39 5.49 19.09
N ASN A 3 -0.16 5.15 18.71
CA ASN A 3 0.53 5.80 17.60
C ASN A 3 -0.15 5.36 16.30
N ARG A 4 -1.21 6.07 15.89
CA ARG A 4 -1.75 5.95 14.54
C ARG A 4 -0.69 6.46 13.58
N GLU A 5 0.12 5.54 13.08
CA GLU A 5 1.08 5.80 12.01
C GLU A 5 0.28 6.26 10.78
N THR A 6 0.36 7.55 10.48
CA THR A 6 -0.28 8.18 9.33
C THR A 6 0.83 8.61 8.39
N ILE A 7 0.68 8.31 7.10
CA ILE A 7 1.64 8.75 6.09
C ILE A 7 1.52 10.28 6.00
N PRO A 8 2.57 11.07 6.24
CA PRO A 8 2.49 12.53 6.18
C PRO A 8 2.00 13.01 4.81
N THR A 9 1.40 14.20 4.74
CA THR A 9 0.92 14.80 3.48
C THR A 9 2.04 14.87 2.43
N GLY A 10 1.82 14.25 1.26
CA GLY A 10 2.83 14.10 0.21
C GLY A 10 3.80 12.91 0.40
N GLY A 11 3.63 12.13 1.46
CA GLY A 11 4.34 10.88 1.67
C GLY A 11 3.82 9.76 0.76
N SER A 12 4.69 8.81 0.46
CA SER A 12 4.34 7.61 -0.31
C SER A 12 4.21 6.40 0.63
N PHE A 13 3.36 5.46 0.28
CA PHE A 13 3.33 4.14 0.92
C PHE A 13 4.58 3.30 0.59
N TYR A 14 5.41 3.73 -0.36
CA TYR A 14 6.62 3.01 -0.77
C TYR A 14 7.55 2.57 0.37
N PRO A 15 7.98 3.44 1.32
CA PRO A 15 8.77 3.00 2.47
C PRO A 15 8.08 1.93 3.31
N LEU A 16 6.77 2.06 3.57
CA LEU A 16 5.98 1.09 4.33
C LEU A 16 5.89 -0.26 3.60
N VAL A 17 5.56 -0.24 2.31
CA VAL A 17 5.49 -1.44 1.46
C VAL A 17 6.86 -2.13 1.38
N THR A 18 7.95 -1.36 1.26
CA THR A 18 9.32 -1.88 1.25
C THR A 18 9.67 -2.55 2.57
N GLU A 19 9.31 -1.95 3.70
CA GLU A 19 9.55 -2.54 5.01
C GLU A 19 8.76 -3.85 5.19
N LEU A 20 7.48 -3.87 4.81
CA LEU A 20 6.63 -5.06 4.88
C LEU A 20 7.12 -6.19 3.96
N PHE A 21 7.64 -5.83 2.79
CA PHE A 21 8.32 -6.74 1.87
C PHE A 21 9.57 -7.36 2.49
N GLN A 22 10.44 -6.55 3.10
CA GLN A 22 11.64 -7.03 3.82
C GLN A 22 11.27 -7.95 5.00
N GLN A 23 10.21 -7.62 5.72
CA GLN A 23 9.71 -8.43 6.83
C GLN A 23 8.98 -9.71 6.38
N ARG A 24 8.69 -9.88 5.07
CA ARG A 24 7.90 -10.98 4.51
C ARG A 24 6.61 -11.23 5.30
N LYS A 25 5.91 -10.14 5.63
CA LYS A 25 4.63 -10.22 6.36
C LYS A 25 3.46 -10.17 5.38
N LYS A 26 2.36 -10.80 5.77
CA LYS A 26 1.08 -10.60 5.10
C LYS A 26 0.64 -9.16 5.33
N VAL A 27 0.17 -8.54 4.26
CA VAL A 27 -0.34 -7.18 4.24
C VAL A 27 -1.80 -7.17 3.83
N ALA A 28 -2.57 -6.26 4.40
CA ALA A 28 -3.93 -5.93 3.99
C ALA A 28 -3.91 -4.55 3.31
N ILE A 29 -4.26 -4.49 2.04
CA ILE A 29 -4.17 -3.31 1.20
C ILE A 29 -5.58 -2.88 0.79
N LEU A 30 -5.86 -1.59 0.94
CA LEU A 30 -6.98 -0.89 0.33
C LEU A 30 -6.45 -0.04 -0.82
N TYR A 31 -7.05 -0.16 -2.00
CA TYR A 31 -6.62 0.59 -3.17
C TYR A 31 -7.79 0.91 -4.11
N ASP A 32 -7.57 1.87 -4.99
CA ASP A 32 -8.51 2.26 -6.03
C ASP A 32 -8.41 1.37 -7.27
N ASP A 33 -9.44 0.58 -7.52
CA ASP A 33 -9.62 -0.18 -8.76
C ASP A 33 -11.09 -0.07 -9.19
N ASN A 34 -11.44 1.06 -9.82
CA ASN A 34 -12.83 1.43 -10.13
C ASN A 34 -13.73 1.49 -8.88
N GLY A 35 -13.15 1.87 -7.74
CA GLY A 35 -13.77 1.84 -6.43
C GLY A 35 -12.83 1.35 -5.34
N VAL A 36 -13.32 1.30 -4.10
CA VAL A 36 -12.54 0.82 -2.95
C VAL A 36 -12.43 -0.71 -3.02
N THR A 37 -11.25 -1.19 -3.40
CA THR A 37 -10.93 -2.61 -3.51
C THR A 37 -9.99 -3.05 -2.38
N ARG A 38 -10.22 -4.26 -1.87
CA ARG A 38 -9.42 -4.90 -0.82
C ARG A 38 -8.58 -6.01 -1.43
N ALA A 39 -7.28 -5.99 -1.15
CA ALA A 39 -6.39 -7.11 -1.41
C ALA A 39 -5.64 -7.50 -0.14
N ASN A 40 -5.37 -8.79 0.01
CA ASN A 40 -4.55 -9.29 1.10
C ASN A 40 -3.59 -10.35 0.56
N GLY A 41 -2.35 -10.31 1.01
CA GLY A 41 -1.34 -11.24 0.52
C GLY A 41 0.02 -10.92 1.09
N LEU A 42 1.02 -11.67 0.66
CA LEU A 42 2.42 -11.34 0.89
C LEU A 42 2.96 -10.56 -0.30
N ILE A 43 3.71 -9.49 -0.06
CA ILE A 43 4.38 -8.76 -1.15
C ILE A 43 5.52 -9.66 -1.65
N GLU A 44 5.46 -10.07 -2.91
CA GLU A 44 6.50 -10.88 -3.56
C GLU A 44 7.54 -10.02 -4.28
N GLU A 45 7.11 -8.89 -4.82
CA GLU A 45 7.96 -8.05 -5.66
C GLU A 45 7.50 -6.60 -5.59
N ILE A 46 8.46 -5.67 -5.63
CA ILE A 46 8.21 -4.24 -5.79
C ILE A 46 9.00 -3.80 -7.01
N PHE A 47 8.34 -3.18 -7.97
CA PHE A 47 8.96 -2.81 -9.24
C PHE A 47 8.43 -1.47 -9.75
N ASP A 48 9.17 -0.84 -10.66
CA ASP A 48 8.71 0.32 -11.39
C ASP A 48 8.17 -0.10 -12.76
N ARG A 49 7.01 0.42 -13.14
CA ARG A 49 6.40 0.22 -14.45
C ARG A 49 5.79 1.55 -14.89
N ASP A 50 6.25 2.06 -16.03
CA ASP A 50 5.80 3.32 -16.62
C ASP A 50 6.10 4.57 -15.74
N GLY A 51 7.21 4.55 -15.00
CA GLY A 51 7.57 5.64 -14.06
C GLY A 51 6.63 5.70 -12.84
N LYS A 52 5.92 4.61 -12.56
CA LYS A 52 5.06 4.42 -11.41
C LYS A 52 5.53 3.22 -10.63
N GLN A 53 5.41 3.30 -9.32
CA GLN A 53 5.80 2.21 -8.43
C GLN A 53 4.62 1.24 -8.25
N TRP A 54 4.90 -0.04 -8.39
CA TRP A 54 3.96 -1.14 -8.28
C TRP A 54 4.47 -2.17 -7.26
N LEU A 55 3.53 -2.89 -6.67
CA LEU A 55 3.80 -4.06 -5.86
C LEU A 55 3.06 -5.27 -6.45
N ARG A 56 3.68 -6.45 -6.40
CA ARG A 56 3.03 -7.73 -6.71
C ARG A 56 2.82 -8.51 -5.43
N LEU A 57 1.61 -9.00 -5.23
CA LEU A 57 1.27 -9.94 -4.17
C LEU A 57 1.47 -11.39 -4.60
N ASP A 58 1.53 -12.32 -3.65
CA ASP A 58 1.72 -13.77 -3.89
C ASP A 58 0.63 -14.42 -4.75
N ASN A 59 -0.54 -13.81 -4.79
CA ASN A 59 -1.64 -14.21 -5.66
C ASN A 59 -1.54 -13.60 -7.07
N GLN A 60 -0.36 -13.11 -7.47
CA GLN A 60 -0.08 -12.42 -8.73
C GLN A 60 -0.85 -11.10 -8.93
N THR A 61 -1.45 -10.54 -7.87
CA THR A 61 -2.13 -9.24 -7.96
C THR A 61 -1.11 -8.12 -8.00
N GLU A 62 -1.14 -7.32 -9.06
CA GLU A 62 -0.28 -6.15 -9.23
C GLU A 62 -1.06 -4.89 -8.85
N ILE A 63 -0.53 -4.11 -7.91
CA ILE A 63 -1.20 -2.93 -7.36
C ILE A 63 -0.25 -1.73 -7.44
N ARG A 64 -0.78 -0.61 -7.93
CA ARG A 64 -0.04 0.66 -7.95
C ARG A 64 0.05 1.25 -6.55
N ILE A 65 1.25 1.66 -6.16
CA ILE A 65 1.50 2.24 -4.84
C ILE A 65 0.83 3.62 -4.69
N ASP A 66 0.69 4.40 -5.77
CA ASP A 66 0.00 5.69 -5.74
C ASP A 66 -1.53 5.57 -5.63
N LYS A 67 -2.07 4.38 -5.90
CA LYS A 67 -3.51 4.07 -5.83
C LYS A 67 -3.92 3.51 -4.47
N LEU A 68 -2.99 3.41 -3.52
CA LEU A 68 -3.27 2.86 -2.21
C LEU A 68 -4.00 3.89 -1.34
N TYR A 69 -5.10 3.44 -0.74
CA TYR A 69 -5.81 4.16 0.31
C TYR A 69 -5.27 3.81 1.69
N ALA A 70 -4.95 2.53 1.92
CA ALA A 70 -4.41 2.05 3.18
C ALA A 70 -3.56 0.79 3.04
N VAL A 71 -2.63 0.59 3.97
CA VAL A 71 -1.85 -0.64 4.12
C VAL A 71 -1.82 -1.01 5.60
N ASN A 72 -2.26 -2.21 5.97
CA ASN A 72 -2.34 -2.71 7.35
C ASN A 72 -3.08 -1.78 8.34
N GLY A 73 -4.05 -1.00 7.85
CA GLY A 73 -4.78 -0.03 8.67
C GLY A 73 -4.07 1.32 8.83
N THR A 74 -2.89 1.50 8.23
CA THR A 74 -2.27 2.82 8.02
C THR A 74 -2.87 3.46 6.78
N PHE A 75 -3.53 4.60 6.96
CA PHE A 75 -4.16 5.37 5.90
C PHE A 75 -3.25 6.52 5.45
N SER A 76 -3.42 6.94 4.19
CA SER A 76 -2.82 8.19 3.72
C SER A 76 -3.49 9.36 4.41
N SER A 77 -2.73 10.39 4.84
CA SER A 77 -3.33 11.63 5.33
C SER A 77 -4.18 12.35 4.26
N ASP A 78 -3.96 12.03 2.98
CA ASP A 78 -4.78 12.57 1.88
C ASP A 78 -6.15 11.89 1.77
N TYR A 79 -6.31 10.70 2.37
CA TYR A 79 -7.59 10.02 2.50
C TYR A 79 -8.38 10.65 3.66
N SER A 80 -8.81 11.90 3.45
CA SER A 80 -9.83 12.54 4.26
C SER A 80 -11.20 12.06 3.75
N GLU A 81 -11.67 10.94 4.29
CA GLU A 81 -13.12 10.70 4.34
C GLU A 81 -13.71 11.83 5.20
N CYS A 82 -14.27 12.83 4.52
CA CYS A 82 -15.09 13.88 5.12
C CYS A 82 -16.54 13.43 5.16
#